data_AF-A0A8C0A0A9-F1
#
_entry.id   AF-A0A8C0A0A9-F1
#
_cell.length_a   1.000
_cell.length_b   1.000
_cell.length_c   1.000
_cell.angle_alpha   90.00
_cell.angle_beta   90.00
_cell.angle_gamma   90.00
#
_symmetry.space_group_name_H-M   'P 1'
#
loop_
_entity.id
_entity.type
_entity.pdbx_description
1 polymer ?
#
loop_
_entity_poly.entity_id
_entity_poly.type
_entity_poly.pdbx_seq_one_letter_code
_entity_poly.pdbx_strand_id
1 'polypeptide(L)'
;MQLPHNNKGEAARTLQCYSCIEPTAVDKCTKVQNCNENETMCKTTMYSLEEVYPFVGVSTVTKMCSSICIPSDVDGIGMTRPVTCCYADLCNSDGTDNLGVRVVPVGMLASSLCALFWTIL
;
A
#
# COMPACT_ATOMS: atom_id res chain seq x y z
N MET A 1 -10.45 -27.48 -0.32
CA MET A 1 -9.57 -26.98 -1.41
C MET A 1 -8.47 -26.18 -0.73
N GLN A 2 -7.32 -26.80 -0.52
CA GLN A 2 -6.12 -26.17 0.05
C GLN A 2 -5.32 -25.58 -1.11
N LEU A 3 -4.82 -24.35 -0.98
CA LEU A 3 -3.78 -23.80 -1.85
C LEU A 3 -2.47 -23.66 -1.05
N PRO A 4 -1.29 -23.97 -1.62
CA PRO A 4 -0.04 -24.20 -0.88
C PRO A 4 0.94 -23.00 -0.88
N HIS A 5 2.07 -23.20 -0.17
CA HIS A 5 3.28 -22.38 0.02
C HIS A 5 3.24 -21.39 1.20
N ASN A 6 4.17 -21.34 2.15
CA ASN A 6 5.56 -21.80 2.18
C ASN A 6 6.01 -21.86 3.65
N ASN A 7 6.61 -22.96 4.11
CA ASN A 7 7.28 -23.02 5.41
C ASN A 7 8.57 -22.21 5.34
N LYS A 8 8.56 -20.98 5.85
CA LYS A 8 9.77 -20.18 6.10
C LYS A 8 9.77 -19.89 7.59
N GLY A 9 10.76 -20.41 8.32
CA GLY A 9 10.89 -20.26 9.77
C GLY A 9 10.52 -18.85 10.21
N GLU A 10 9.43 -18.76 10.96
CA GLU A 10 8.75 -17.51 11.27
C GLU A 10 9.52 -16.81 12.40
N ALA A 11 10.57 -16.08 12.04
CA ALA A 11 10.98 -14.95 12.86
C ALA A 11 9.73 -14.07 13.01
N ALA A 12 9.29 -13.83 14.24
CA ALA A 12 8.10 -13.02 14.53
C ALA A 12 8.17 -11.72 13.72
N ARG A 13 7.43 -11.67 12.62
CA ARG A 13 7.57 -10.60 11.63
C ARG A 13 6.59 -9.51 12.04
N THR A 14 7.13 -8.45 12.63
CA THR A 14 6.31 -7.30 13.03
C THR A 14 6.03 -6.43 11.81
N LEU A 15 4.83 -5.85 11.75
CA LEU A 15 4.39 -4.95 10.68
C LEU A 15 5.39 -3.79 10.56
N GLN A 16 5.74 -3.39 9.34
CA GLN A 16 6.55 -2.19 9.09
C GLN A 16 5.70 -1.09 8.48
N CYS A 17 5.83 0.15 8.96
CA CYS A 17 5.12 1.31 8.43
C CYS A 17 6.08 2.49 8.23
N TYR A 18 5.72 3.42 7.34
CA TYR A 18 6.34 4.74 7.37
C TYR A 18 5.88 5.52 8.60
N SER A 19 6.77 6.35 9.17
CA SER A 19 6.56 7.03 10.45
C SER A 19 7.13 8.44 10.46
N CYS A 20 6.30 9.42 10.79
CA CYS A 20 6.67 10.80 11.09
C CYS A 20 5.66 11.38 12.09
N ILE A 21 6.17 11.80 13.26
CA ILE A 21 5.34 12.27 14.39
C ILE A 21 4.86 13.71 14.13
N GLU A 22 5.74 14.55 13.57
CA GLU A 22 5.41 15.93 13.22
C GLU A 22 4.86 16.01 11.80
N PRO A 23 3.90 16.92 11.51
CA PRO A 23 3.39 17.14 10.16
C PRO A 23 4.53 17.44 9.20
N THR A 24 4.83 16.47 8.36
CA THR A 24 5.97 16.48 7.45
C THR A 24 5.46 16.47 6.03
N ALA A 25 6.16 17.11 5.09
CA ALA A 25 5.79 17.00 3.68
C ALA A 25 5.75 15.52 3.27
N VAL A 26 4.75 15.15 2.47
CA VAL A 26 4.46 13.76 2.06
C VAL A 26 5.72 13.05 1.56
N ASP A 27 6.46 13.70 0.68
CA ASP A 27 7.72 13.23 0.06
C ASP A 27 8.88 13.03 1.06
N LYS A 28 8.80 13.67 2.23
CA LYS A 28 9.84 13.61 3.28
C LYS A 28 9.51 12.60 4.38
N CYS A 29 8.26 12.14 4.49
CA CYS A 29 7.86 11.16 5.50
C CYS A 29 8.16 9.72 5.05
N THR A 30 9.45 9.40 4.97
CA THR A 30 9.96 8.13 4.42
C THR A 30 10.68 7.26 5.45
N LYS A 31 10.68 7.65 6.73
CA LYS A 31 11.30 6.86 7.80
C LYS A 31 10.50 5.60 8.06
N VAL A 32 11.13 4.44 7.90
CA VAL A 32 10.53 3.13 8.21
C VAL A 32 10.64 2.85 9.72
N GLN A 33 9.55 2.36 10.30
CA GLN A 33 9.46 1.92 11.70
C GLN A 33 8.88 0.51 11.76
N ASN A 34 9.49 -0.35 12.60
CA ASN A 34 8.89 -1.62 12.99
C ASN A 34 7.83 -1.33 14.06
N CYS A 35 6.61 -1.77 13.82
CA CYS A 35 5.49 -1.64 14.75
C CYS A 35 5.65 -2.61 15.92
N ASN A 36 5.00 -2.27 17.04
CA ASN A 36 4.89 -3.17 18.18
C ASN A 36 3.95 -4.34 17.86
N GLU A 37 4.04 -5.42 18.65
CA GLU A 37 3.17 -6.60 18.52
C GLU A 37 1.67 -6.28 18.61
N ASN A 38 1.31 -5.24 19.37
CA ASN A 38 -0.08 -4.79 19.53
C ASN A 38 -0.55 -3.87 18.39
N GLU A 39 0.35 -3.36 17.56
CA GLU A 39 0.06 -2.43 16.48
C GLU A 39 -0.04 -3.18 15.14
N THR A 40 -1.27 -3.37 14.68
CA THR A 40 -1.57 -4.20 13.50
C THR A 40 -1.90 -3.38 12.25
N MET A 41 -1.82 -2.05 12.34
CA MET A 41 -2.21 -1.12 11.27
C MET A 41 -1.17 -0.02 11.07
N CYS A 42 -0.99 0.41 9.83
CA CYS A 42 -0.43 1.70 9.51
C CYS A 42 -1.56 2.75 9.44
N LYS A 43 -1.37 3.88 10.12
CA LYS A 43 -2.25 5.03 10.11
C LYS A 43 -1.57 6.23 9.45
N THR A 44 -2.30 6.91 8.59
CA THR A 44 -1.88 8.16 7.96
C THR A 44 -2.93 9.22 8.24
N THR A 45 -2.49 10.39 8.68
CA THR A 45 -3.34 11.58 8.81
C THR A 45 -2.77 12.65 7.89
N MET A 46 -3.55 13.09 6.91
CA MET A 46 -3.17 14.20 6.06
C MET A 46 -3.59 15.51 6.70
N TYR A 47 -2.86 16.59 6.45
CA TYR A 47 -3.16 17.94 6.89
C TYR A 47 -3.17 18.82 5.64
N SER A 48 -4.35 19.33 5.30
CA SER A 48 -4.49 20.37 4.29
C SER A 48 -4.03 21.70 4.91
N LEU A 49 -3.00 22.32 4.34
CA LEU A 49 -2.69 23.71 4.65
C LEU A 49 -3.72 24.58 3.93
N GLU A 50 -4.41 25.42 4.69
CA GLU A 50 -5.38 26.47 4.30
C GLU A 50 -6.88 26.10 4.27
N GLU A 51 -7.70 27.03 4.79
CA GLU A 51 -9.17 26.95 4.90
C GLU A 51 -9.90 27.49 3.64
N VAL A 52 -9.17 27.80 2.55
CA VAL A 52 -9.75 28.53 1.40
C VAL A 52 -9.34 27.88 0.06
N TYR A 53 -10.32 27.70 -0.82
CA TYR A 53 -10.17 27.16 -2.17
C TYR A 53 -9.63 28.23 -3.15
N PRO A 54 -8.82 27.87 -4.17
CA PRO A 54 -8.28 26.55 -4.49
C PRO A 54 -7.00 26.20 -3.71
N PHE A 55 -6.86 24.93 -3.33
CA PHE A 55 -5.71 24.42 -2.60
C PHE A 55 -4.44 24.38 -3.48
N VAL A 56 -3.44 25.19 -3.13
CA VAL A 56 -2.14 25.25 -3.84
C VAL A 56 -0.94 24.86 -2.96
N GLY A 57 -1.19 24.26 -1.79
CA GLY A 57 -0.15 23.89 -0.82
C GLY A 57 0.31 22.42 -0.90
N VAL A 58 1.54 22.17 -0.46
CA VAL A 58 2.02 20.83 -0.12
C VAL A 58 1.25 20.32 1.10
N SER A 59 0.44 19.27 0.92
CA SER A 59 -0.18 18.58 2.04
C SER A 59 0.92 18.01 2.95
N THR A 60 0.81 18.24 4.25
CA THR A 60 1.68 17.58 5.23
C THR A 60 0.98 16.34 5.77
N VAL A 61 1.72 15.36 6.25
CA VAL A 61 1.19 14.11 6.78
C VAL A 61 1.87 13.78 8.10
N THR A 62 1.13 13.05 8.93
CA THR A 62 1.70 12.21 9.99
C THR A 62 1.42 10.75 9.64
N LYS A 63 2.43 9.92 9.79
CA LYS A 63 2.35 8.47 9.56
C LYS A 63 2.79 7.78 10.84
N MET A 64 2.12 6.70 11.23
CA MET A 64 2.46 5.95 12.44
C MET A 64 1.91 4.52 12.40
N CYS A 65 2.48 3.66 13.23
CA CYS A 65 1.86 2.39 13.61
C CYS A 65 0.67 2.66 14.54
N SER A 66 -0.35 1.79 14.51
CA SER A 66 -1.49 1.89 15.40
C SER A 66 -2.20 0.55 15.57
N SER A 67 -2.79 0.34 16.74
CA SER A 67 -3.72 -0.77 17.02
C SER A 67 -5.17 -0.42 16.66
N ILE A 68 -5.49 0.88 16.57
CA ILE A 68 -6.84 1.39 16.32
C ILE A 68 -6.75 2.51 15.29
N CYS A 69 -7.38 2.31 14.14
CA CYS A 69 -7.45 3.30 13.09
C CYS A 69 -8.87 3.36 12.52
N ILE A 70 -9.48 4.55 12.58
CA ILE A 70 -10.81 4.82 12.04
C ILE A 70 -10.61 5.71 10.81
N PRO A 71 -10.87 5.20 9.59
CA PRO A 71 -10.73 6.00 8.38
C PRO A 71 -11.79 7.11 8.37
N SER A 72 -11.46 8.24 7.75
CA SER A 72 -12.40 9.34 7.61
C SER A 72 -13.43 9.06 6.52
N ASP A 73 -14.68 9.47 6.74
CA ASP A 73 -15.78 9.28 5.79
C ASP A 73 -15.54 10.06 4.50
N VAL A 74 -15.64 9.39 3.35
CA VAL A 74 -15.33 9.95 2.02
C VAL A 74 -16.27 11.07 1.58
N ASP A 75 -17.41 11.27 2.26
CA ASP A 75 -18.43 12.29 1.95
C ASP A 75 -18.25 13.62 2.71
N GLY A 76 -17.20 13.75 3.53
CA GLY A 76 -16.91 14.95 4.30
C GLY A 76 -16.35 16.09 3.44
N ILE A 77 -17.22 16.84 2.77
CA ILE A 77 -16.84 18.07 2.06
C ILE A 77 -16.11 19.01 3.04
N GLY A 78 -14.85 19.33 2.74
CA GLY A 78 -14.04 20.23 3.57
C GLY A 78 -13.29 19.56 4.74
N MET A 79 -13.12 18.23 4.74
CA MET A 79 -12.25 17.61 5.75
C MET A 79 -10.81 18.10 5.64
N THR A 80 -10.38 18.83 6.67
CA THR A 80 -9.02 19.37 6.78
C THR A 80 -8.00 18.30 7.15
N ARG A 81 -8.46 17.15 7.69
CA ARG A 81 -7.59 16.11 8.24
C ARG A 81 -8.07 14.66 8.00
N PRO A 82 -8.12 14.19 6.74
CA PRO A 82 -8.56 12.82 6.47
C PRO A 82 -7.56 11.79 7.01
N VAL A 83 -8.09 10.72 7.59
CA VAL A 83 -7.37 9.57 8.13
C VAL A 83 -7.51 8.38 7.18
N THR A 84 -6.40 7.72 6.87
CA THR A 84 -6.35 6.47 6.08
C THR A 84 -5.65 5.37 6.88
N CYS A 85 -6.16 4.14 6.75
CA CYS A 85 -5.72 2.96 7.51
C CYS A 85 -5.40 1.79 6.57
N CYS A 86 -4.32 1.05 6.83
CA CYS A 86 -3.97 -0.14 6.06
C CYS A 86 -3.16 -1.15 6.91
N TYR A 87 -3.01 -2.40 6.44
CA TYR A 87 -2.54 -3.54 7.26
C TYR A 87 -1.31 -4.28 6.72
N ALA A 88 -0.72 -3.80 5.62
CA ALA A 88 0.43 -4.46 4.98
C ALA A 88 1.72 -3.66 5.21
N ASP A 89 2.88 -4.34 5.11
CA ASP A 89 4.16 -3.65 5.27
C ASP A 89 4.29 -2.49 4.28
N LEU A 90 4.64 -1.32 4.81
CA LEU A 90 4.86 -0.07 4.08
C LEU A 90 3.65 0.37 3.24
N CYS A 91 2.44 -0.11 3.56
CA CYS A 91 1.22 0.19 2.81
C CYS A 91 0.80 1.67 2.87
N ASN A 92 1.30 2.40 3.86
CA ASN A 92 1.09 3.84 3.99
C ASN A 92 2.12 4.66 3.20
N SER A 93 2.64 4.08 2.12
CA SER A 93 3.33 4.82 1.06
C SER A 93 2.36 5.81 0.42
N ASP A 94 2.91 6.83 -0.22
CA ASP A 94 2.10 7.79 -0.94
C ASP A 94 1.39 7.04 -2.09
N GLY A 95 0.13 7.39 -2.36
CA GLY A 95 -0.83 6.60 -3.15
C GLY A 95 -0.49 6.35 -4.62
N THR A 96 0.77 6.46 -5.02
CA THR A 96 1.27 6.23 -6.38
C THR A 96 1.61 4.78 -6.68
N ASP A 97 1.75 3.92 -5.65
CA ASP A 97 2.31 2.56 -5.84
C ASP A 97 1.28 1.42 -5.83
N ASN A 98 -0.03 1.72 -5.78
CA ASN A 98 -1.09 0.70 -5.69
C ASN A 98 -1.64 0.20 -7.03
N LEU A 99 -0.96 0.42 -8.16
CA LEU A 99 -1.22 -0.40 -9.35
C LEU A 99 -0.33 -1.65 -9.29
N GLY A 100 -0.74 -2.60 -8.45
CA GLY A 100 -0.20 -3.96 -8.46
C GLY A 100 -0.50 -4.64 -9.79
N VAL A 101 0.26 -4.30 -10.83
CA VAL A 101 0.34 -5.10 -12.06
C VAL A 101 1.05 -6.39 -11.67
N ARG A 102 0.27 -7.37 -11.21
CA ARG A 102 0.72 -8.76 -11.16
C ARG A 102 0.87 -9.23 -12.61
N VAL A 103 2.04 -8.98 -13.20
CA VAL A 103 2.45 -9.62 -14.46
C VAL A 103 2.59 -11.11 -14.16
N VAL A 104 1.55 -11.88 -14.44
CA VAL A 104 1.66 -13.34 -14.50
C VAL A 104 2.22 -13.66 -15.88
N PRO A 105 3.46 -14.16 -16.01
CA PRO A 105 3.92 -14.66 -17.30
C PRO A 105 3.09 -15.91 -17.61
N VAL A 106 2.10 -15.77 -18.51
CA VAL A 106 1.41 -16.93 -19.08
C VAL A 106 2.43 -17.63 -19.98
N GLY A 107 2.97 -18.73 -19.45
CA GLY A 107 3.92 -19.59 -20.13
C GLY A 107 3.35 -20.12 -21.45
N MET A 108 4.13 -19.84 -22.49
CA MET A 108 4.17 -20.42 -23.84
C MET A 108 4.05 -21.95 -23.84
N LEU A 109 2.98 -22.53 -24.41
CA LEU A 109 2.94 -23.90 -24.96
C LEU A 109 1.77 -24.07 -25.95
N ALA A 110 2.00 -23.91 -27.26
CA ALA A 110 1.17 -24.52 -28.30
C ALA A 110 1.91 -24.63 -29.65
N SER A 111 3.19 -24.98 -29.62
CA SER A 111 3.99 -25.26 -30.82
C SER A 111 4.03 -26.75 -31.11
N SER A 112 2.88 -27.41 -31.34
CA SER A 112 2.85 -28.85 -31.68
C SER A 112 1.71 -29.32 -32.59
N LEU A 113 1.03 -28.44 -33.33
CA LEU A 113 0.02 -28.86 -34.33
C LEU A 113 0.38 -28.51 -35.79
N CYS A 114 1.53 -27.89 -36.05
CA CYS A 114 1.98 -27.59 -37.42
C CYS A 114 2.66 -28.78 -38.14
N ALA A 115 3.05 -29.84 -37.44
CA ALA A 115 3.82 -30.93 -38.04
C ALA A 115 2.97 -31.90 -38.91
N LEU A 116 1.64 -31.91 -38.77
CA LEU A 116 0.78 -32.82 -39.53
C LEU A 116 0.36 -32.26 -40.91
N PHE A 117 0.59 -30.98 -41.17
CA PHE A 117 0.23 -30.36 -42.46
C PHE A 117 1.35 -30.44 -43.52
N TRP A 118 2.57 -30.86 -43.16
CA TRP A 118 3.70 -30.93 -44.10
C TRP A 118 4.00 -32.33 -44.63
N THR A 119 3.27 -33.37 -44.23
CA THR A 119 3.47 -34.72 -44.76
C THR A 119 2.46 -35.12 -45.83
N ILE A 120 1.48 -34.26 -46.12
CA ILE A 120 0.35 -34.58 -47.03
C ILE A 120 0.35 -33.69 -48.30
N LEU A 121 1.39 -32.87 -48.52
CA LEU A 121 1.56 -32.12 -49.78
C LEU A 121 2.87 -32.50 -50.50
#